data_AF-A0A087WQM4-F1
#
_entry.id   AF-A0A087WQM4-F1
#
_cell.length_a   1.000
_cell.length_b   1.000
_cell.length_c   1.000
_cell.angle_alpha   90.00
_cell.angle_beta   90.00
_cell.angle_gamma   90.00
#
_symmetry.space_group_name_H-M   'P 1'
#
loop_
_entity.id
_entity.type
_entity.pdbx_description
1 polymer ?
#
loop_
_entity_poly.entity_id
_entity_poly.type
_entity_poly.pdbx_seq_one_letter_code
_entity_poly.pdbx_strand_id
1 'polypeptide(L)'
;YPTHVKVTTQDLIGNRNMQMMSIEILTLLFTELAKVIESSAKGFPSFISDMLSKCKVQKVILHCLLSSIFSVQKWHSEKTAGKSMVAVEEGFSEDSLINFSEDELDNGSTLQSQLLRVLQRLIVLEHHVMTIPEENEAGFDFVVSDLEHISPHQPMTSLQYLHAQPITCQGMFLCAVIRALHQHCACKMHPQWIGLITSTLPYMGKVLQRVVVSVTLQLCRNLDNLIQQYKYETGLSDSRPLWVASIIPPDMILTLLEGITAIIHYCLLDPTTQYHQLLVNVDQKHLVEARSGILSILHMIMSSVTLLWSILHQADASEKMAVAASASVTTINLGATKNLRQQILELLGPISMNHGVHFMAAIAFVWNERRQNKTPSRTKVILEK
;
A
#
# COMPACT_ATOMS: atom_id res chain seq x y z
N TYR A 1 24.99 -9.27 -22.41
CA TYR A 1 24.92 -8.42 -23.61
C TYR A 1 26.33 -8.21 -24.13
N PRO A 2 26.58 -8.14 -25.46
CA PRO A 2 27.92 -7.84 -25.97
C PRO A 2 28.35 -6.46 -25.49
N THR A 3 29.48 -6.37 -24.79
CA THR A 3 30.03 -5.14 -24.18
C THR A 3 30.46 -4.08 -25.20
N HIS A 4 30.37 -4.38 -26.49
CA HIS A 4 30.85 -3.55 -27.59
C HIS A 4 29.74 -2.78 -28.33
N VAL A 5 28.47 -3.04 -28.03
CA VAL A 5 27.35 -2.30 -28.63
C VAL A 5 26.96 -1.19 -27.68
N LYS A 6 27.23 0.06 -28.07
CA LYS A 6 26.73 1.23 -27.33
C LYS A 6 25.21 1.29 -27.51
N VAL A 7 24.48 1.12 -26.41
CA VAL A 7 23.02 1.26 -26.37
C VAL A 7 22.66 2.71 -26.67
N THR A 8 21.81 2.95 -27.66
CA THR A 8 21.36 4.31 -28.00
C THR A 8 20.14 4.71 -27.17
N THR A 9 19.88 6.02 -27.02
CA THR A 9 18.64 6.53 -26.39
C THR A 9 17.38 5.98 -27.09
N GLN A 10 17.45 5.78 -28.41
CA GLN A 10 16.36 5.20 -29.18
C GLN A 10 16.10 3.73 -28.82
N ASP A 11 17.15 2.94 -28.53
CA ASP A 11 17.01 1.57 -28.06
C ASP A 11 16.33 1.51 -26.68
N LEU A 12 16.65 2.46 -25.79
CA LEU A 12 16.02 2.57 -24.47
C LEU A 12 14.53 2.92 -24.57
N ILE A 13 14.18 3.89 -25.41
CA ILE A 13 12.77 4.25 -25.67
C ILE A 13 12.02 3.07 -26.31
N GLY A 14 12.64 2.41 -27.29
CA GLY A 14 12.06 1.22 -27.93
C GLY A 14 11.80 0.08 -26.94
N ASN A 15 12.78 -0.22 -26.07
CA ASN A 15 12.63 -1.21 -25.01
C ASN A 15 11.50 -0.84 -24.04
N ARG A 16 11.41 0.43 -23.63
CA ARG A 16 10.34 0.90 -22.74
C ARG A 16 8.96 0.75 -23.37
N ASN A 17 8.81 1.13 -24.64
CA ASN A 17 7.55 0.98 -25.36
C ASN A 17 7.16 -0.50 -25.48
N MET A 18 8.13 -1.37 -25.76
CA MET A 18 7.92 -2.82 -25.79
C MET A 18 7.49 -3.37 -24.43
N GLN A 19 8.12 -2.92 -23.33
CA GLN A 19 7.74 -3.30 -21.98
C GLN A 19 6.31 -2.87 -21.65
N MET A 20 5.94 -1.62 -21.94
CA MET A 20 4.60 -1.08 -21.73
C MET A 20 3.54 -1.88 -22.50
N MET A 21 3.77 -2.10 -23.81
CA MET A 21 2.88 -2.91 -24.65
C MET A 21 2.75 -4.35 -24.14
N SER A 22 3.86 -4.96 -23.72
CA SER A 22 3.85 -6.32 -23.16
C SER A 22 3.01 -6.41 -21.88
N ILE A 23 3.12 -5.41 -21.00
CA ILE A 23 2.35 -5.32 -19.76
C ILE A 23 0.86 -5.11 -20.04
N GLU A 24 0.51 -4.30 -21.04
CA GLU A 24 -0.89 -4.13 -21.47
C GLU A 24 -1.49 -5.43 -22.01
N ILE A 25 -0.75 -6.15 -22.87
CA ILE A 25 -1.17 -7.45 -23.40
C ILE A 25 -1.35 -8.46 -22.25
N LEU A 26 -0.41 -8.53 -21.31
CA LEU A 26 -0.54 -9.40 -20.13
C LEU A 26 -1.74 -9.03 -19.25
N THR A 27 -2.02 -7.73 -19.10
CA THR A 27 -3.21 -7.25 -18.36
C THR A 27 -4.49 -7.78 -19.00
N LEU A 28 -4.61 -7.64 -20.32
CA LEU A 28 -5.77 -8.12 -21.07
C LEU A 28 -5.88 -9.64 -21.00
N LEU A 29 -4.77 -10.35 -21.22
CA LEU A 29 -4.73 -11.81 -21.18
C LEU A 29 -5.21 -12.35 -19.83
N PHE A 30 -4.66 -11.86 -18.72
CA PHE A 30 -5.07 -12.33 -17.39
C PHE A 30 -6.51 -11.95 -17.04
N THR A 31 -6.98 -10.80 -17.52
CA THR A 31 -8.38 -10.38 -17.34
C THR A 31 -9.34 -11.33 -18.06
N GLU A 32 -9.04 -11.68 -19.32
CA GLU A 32 -9.89 -12.60 -20.09
C GLU A 32 -9.79 -14.04 -19.57
N LEU A 33 -8.60 -14.50 -19.18
CA LEU A 33 -8.43 -15.82 -18.56
C LEU A 33 -9.25 -15.96 -17.27
N ALA A 34 -9.31 -14.93 -16.43
CA ALA A 34 -10.10 -14.96 -15.20
C ALA A 34 -11.60 -15.13 -15.49
N LYS A 35 -12.14 -14.47 -16.53
CA LYS A 35 -13.55 -14.61 -16.95
C LYS A 35 -13.85 -16.00 -17.51
N VAL A 36 -12.93 -16.57 -18.29
CA VAL A 36 -13.15 -17.87 -18.95
C VAL A 36 -13.16 -19.01 -17.92
N ILE A 37 -12.38 -18.90 -16.85
CA ILE A 37 -12.30 -19.94 -15.81
C ILE A 37 -13.68 -20.33 -15.25
N GLU A 38 -14.56 -19.37 -15.00
CA GLU A 38 -15.89 -19.60 -14.42
C GLU A 38 -16.81 -20.46 -15.32
N SER A 39 -16.60 -20.44 -16.63
CA SER A 39 -17.42 -21.15 -17.63
C SER A 39 -16.71 -22.35 -18.28
N SER A 40 -15.50 -22.66 -17.79
CA SER A 40 -14.60 -23.63 -18.43
C SER A 40 -14.86 -25.07 -17.99
N ALA A 41 -14.41 -26.02 -18.82
CA ALA A 41 -14.47 -27.45 -18.52
C ALA A 41 -13.55 -27.83 -17.35
N LYS A 42 -13.90 -28.93 -16.66
CA LYS A 42 -13.07 -29.53 -15.60
C LYS A 42 -11.64 -29.75 -16.12
N GLY A 43 -10.65 -29.18 -15.43
CA GLY A 43 -9.22 -29.25 -15.78
C GLY A 43 -8.62 -28.01 -16.45
N PHE A 44 -9.43 -27.04 -16.91
CA PHE A 44 -8.88 -25.77 -17.40
C PHE A 44 -8.18 -24.95 -16.30
N PRO A 45 -8.71 -24.84 -15.05
CA PRO A 45 -8.02 -24.13 -13.97
C PRO A 45 -6.65 -24.74 -13.64
N SER A 46 -6.54 -26.07 -13.58
CA SER A 46 -5.26 -26.75 -13.32
C SER A 46 -4.25 -26.52 -14.46
N PHE A 47 -4.69 -26.51 -15.72
CA PHE A 47 -3.85 -26.12 -16.85
C PHE A 47 -3.31 -24.68 -16.71
N ILE A 48 -4.15 -23.72 -16.29
CA ILE A 48 -3.71 -22.34 -16.05
C ILE A 48 -2.72 -22.27 -14.88
N SER A 49 -2.95 -23.02 -13.80
CA SER A 49 -2.01 -23.14 -12.67
C SER A 49 -0.63 -23.60 -13.13
N ASP A 50 -0.60 -24.66 -13.94
CA ASP A 50 0.61 -25.22 -14.53
C ASP A 50 1.31 -24.23 -15.47
N MET A 51 0.55 -23.48 -16.26
CA MET A 51 1.08 -22.44 -17.14
C MET A 51 1.74 -21.32 -16.33
N LEU A 52 1.05 -20.79 -15.30
CA LEU A 52 1.57 -19.73 -14.44
C LEU A 52 2.86 -20.15 -13.73
N SER A 53 2.90 -21.38 -13.20
CA SER A 53 4.09 -21.91 -12.53
C SER A 53 5.29 -22.06 -13.47
N LYS A 54 5.07 -22.53 -14.71
CA LYS A 54 6.12 -22.65 -15.74
C LYS A 54 6.62 -21.28 -16.24
N CYS A 55 5.71 -20.32 -16.43
CA CYS A 55 6.04 -18.97 -16.88
C CYS A 55 6.72 -18.13 -15.81
N LYS A 56 6.56 -18.46 -14.51
CA LYS A 56 7.11 -17.72 -13.36
C LYS A 56 6.70 -16.25 -13.33
N VAL A 57 5.54 -15.92 -13.91
CA VAL A 57 5.12 -14.54 -14.13
C VAL A 57 4.89 -13.78 -12.82
N GLN A 58 4.37 -14.45 -11.78
CA GLN A 58 4.22 -13.89 -10.44
C GLN A 58 5.56 -13.38 -9.89
N LYS A 59 6.59 -14.24 -9.96
CA LYS A 59 7.95 -13.93 -9.48
C LYS A 59 8.54 -12.75 -10.24
N VAL A 60 8.40 -12.74 -11.57
CA VAL A 60 8.96 -11.68 -12.43
C VAL A 60 8.32 -10.34 -12.08
N ILE A 61 6.98 -10.26 -12.01
CA ILE A 61 6.28 -9.00 -11.72
C ILE A 61 6.65 -8.45 -10.33
N LEU A 62 6.72 -9.30 -9.30
CA LEU A 62 7.10 -8.85 -7.96
C LEU A 62 8.54 -8.32 -7.91
N HIS A 63 9.48 -8.97 -8.62
CA HIS A 63 10.84 -8.46 -8.74
C HIS A 63 10.92 -7.16 -9.56
N CYS A 64 10.13 -7.02 -10.64
CA CYS A 64 10.04 -5.77 -11.40
C CYS A 64 9.54 -4.61 -10.52
N LEU A 65 8.51 -4.84 -9.70
CA LEU A 65 7.99 -3.85 -8.77
C LEU A 65 9.02 -3.48 -7.70
N LEU A 66 9.66 -4.48 -7.07
CA LEU A 66 10.70 -4.22 -6.08
C LEU A 66 11.87 -3.44 -6.69
N SER A 67 12.35 -3.84 -7.86
CA SER A 67 13.40 -3.14 -8.60
C SER A 67 12.99 -1.68 -8.83
N SER A 68 11.78 -1.43 -9.33
CA SER A 68 11.24 -0.07 -9.50
C SER A 68 11.23 0.76 -8.20
N ILE A 69 10.80 0.18 -7.07
CA ILE A 69 10.82 0.85 -5.75
C ILE A 69 12.26 1.20 -5.34
N PHE A 70 13.18 0.23 -5.45
CA PHE A 70 14.59 0.41 -5.10
C PHE A 70 15.30 1.43 -5.98
N SER A 71 15.01 1.46 -7.28
CA SER A 71 15.60 2.43 -8.21
C SER A 71 15.23 3.86 -7.83
N VAL A 72 13.95 4.12 -7.49
CA VAL A 72 13.52 5.44 -7.02
C VAL A 72 14.20 5.80 -5.69
N GLN A 73 14.36 4.83 -4.78
CA GLN A 73 15.03 5.08 -3.50
C GLN A 73 16.52 5.42 -3.68
N LYS A 74 17.22 4.66 -4.54
CA LYS A 74 18.64 4.88 -4.87
C LYS A 74 18.83 6.25 -5.53
N TRP A 75 18.02 6.58 -6.53
CA TRP A 75 18.07 7.87 -7.23
C TRP A 75 17.90 9.05 -6.26
N HIS A 76 16.92 8.99 -5.36
CA HIS A 76 16.72 10.05 -4.36
C HIS A 76 17.88 10.16 -3.37
N SER A 77 18.47 9.03 -2.95
CA SER A 77 19.64 9.02 -2.07
C SER A 77 20.86 9.67 -2.73
N GLU A 78 21.08 9.38 -4.02
CA GLU A 78 22.21 9.93 -4.79
C GLU A 78 22.04 11.43 -5.05
N LYS A 79 20.82 11.86 -5.41
CA LYS A 79 20.48 13.28 -5.57
C LYS A 79 20.67 14.08 -4.28
N THR A 80 20.26 13.52 -3.14
CA THR A 80 20.41 14.18 -1.83
C THR A 80 21.87 14.26 -1.39
N ALA A 81 22.71 13.31 -1.80
CA ALA A 81 24.14 13.29 -1.52
C ALA A 81 24.97 14.29 -2.37
N GLY A 82 24.34 15.09 -3.23
CA GLY A 82 25.02 16.13 -4.02
C GLY A 82 26.00 15.60 -5.06
N LYS A 83 25.94 14.30 -5.40
CA LYS A 83 26.75 13.72 -6.48
C LYS A 83 26.20 14.24 -7.81
N SER A 84 27.00 15.04 -8.52
CA SER A 84 26.67 15.51 -9.86
C SER A 84 26.47 14.31 -10.79
N MET A 85 25.24 14.14 -11.30
CA MET A 85 24.87 13.06 -12.23
C MET A 85 25.54 13.19 -13.62
N VAL A 86 26.23 14.29 -13.90
CA VAL A 86 26.92 14.50 -15.19
C VAL A 86 28.19 13.63 -15.32
N ALA A 87 28.64 12.99 -14.23
CA ALA A 87 29.87 12.20 -14.19
C ALA A 87 29.64 10.68 -14.01
N VAL A 88 28.58 10.13 -14.58
CA VAL A 88 28.42 8.66 -14.73
C VAL A 88 28.23 8.29 -16.22
N GLU A 89 28.93 8.98 -17.12
CA GLU A 89 29.09 8.51 -18.51
C GLU A 89 30.18 7.43 -18.66
N GLU A 90 30.90 7.08 -17.59
CA GLU A 90 31.93 6.03 -17.61
C GLU A 90 31.53 4.85 -16.72
N GLY A 91 30.65 3.99 -17.25
CA GLY A 91 30.39 2.66 -16.70
C GLY A 91 28.91 2.32 -16.56
N PHE A 92 28.24 2.04 -17.69
CA PHE A 92 26.88 1.50 -17.69
C PHE A 92 26.88 0.09 -17.07
N SER A 93 26.54 0.00 -15.78
CA SER A 93 26.29 -1.25 -15.04
C SER A 93 25.08 -2.00 -15.64
N GLU A 94 24.99 -3.31 -15.46
CA GLU A 94 23.79 -4.13 -15.79
C GLU A 94 22.49 -3.57 -15.18
N ASP A 95 22.59 -2.79 -14.11
CA ASP A 95 21.50 -2.01 -13.51
C ASP A 95 20.84 -1.01 -14.49
N SER A 96 21.56 -0.56 -15.53
CA SER A 96 21.07 0.39 -16.54
C SER A 96 20.16 -0.27 -17.59
N LEU A 97 20.14 -1.61 -17.71
CA LEU A 97 19.19 -2.32 -18.58
C LEU A 97 17.79 -2.41 -17.96
N ILE A 98 17.73 -2.27 -16.63
CA ILE A 98 16.51 -2.13 -15.82
C ILE A 98 16.46 -0.67 -15.31
N ASN A 99 16.87 0.29 -16.14
CA ASN A 99 16.76 1.70 -15.79
C ASN A 99 15.31 2.16 -15.98
N PHE A 100 14.51 2.01 -14.94
CA PHE A 100 13.15 2.56 -14.85
C PHE A 100 13.13 4.08 -14.60
N SER A 101 14.30 4.71 -14.61
CA SER A 101 14.54 6.03 -14.01
C SER A 101 15.53 6.88 -14.77
N GLU A 102 15.58 6.77 -16.10
CA GLU A 102 16.25 7.79 -16.91
C GLU A 102 15.24 8.60 -17.72
N ASP A 103 15.24 9.87 -17.32
CA ASP A 103 14.58 11.04 -17.88
C ASP A 103 13.06 11.13 -17.76
N GLU A 104 12.68 12.30 -17.24
CA GLU A 104 11.36 12.81 -16.86
C GLU A 104 10.81 12.29 -15.52
N LEU A 105 10.45 13.25 -14.68
CA LEU A 105 9.84 13.13 -13.35
C LEU A 105 8.64 12.17 -13.25
N ASP A 106 8.13 11.62 -14.36
CA ASP A 106 6.89 10.85 -14.44
C ASP A 106 7.02 9.45 -15.10
N ASN A 107 8.21 9.10 -15.58
CA ASN A 107 8.38 7.93 -16.44
C ASN A 107 8.44 6.61 -15.67
N GLY A 108 9.10 6.60 -14.51
CA GLY A 108 9.11 5.45 -13.59
C GLY A 108 7.77 5.20 -12.89
N SER A 109 6.93 6.23 -12.69
CA SER A 109 5.58 6.09 -12.12
C SER A 109 4.63 5.38 -13.07
N THR A 110 4.71 5.69 -14.36
CA THR A 110 3.84 5.10 -15.38
C THR A 110 4.01 3.58 -15.47
N LEU A 111 5.26 3.10 -15.57
CA LEU A 111 5.52 1.66 -15.62
C LEU A 111 5.10 0.95 -14.32
N GLN A 112 5.45 1.52 -13.17
CA GLN A 112 5.05 0.96 -11.88
C GLN A 112 3.53 0.86 -11.76
N SER A 113 2.78 1.88 -12.22
CA SER A 113 1.32 1.86 -12.28
C SER A 113 0.79 0.71 -13.14
N GLN A 114 1.36 0.48 -14.33
CA GLN A 114 0.95 -0.65 -15.18
C GLN A 114 1.33 -2.01 -14.58
N LEU A 115 2.48 -2.12 -13.92
CA LEU A 115 2.88 -3.34 -13.20
C LEU A 115 1.90 -3.66 -12.06
N LEU A 116 1.45 -2.65 -11.30
CA LEU A 116 0.43 -2.82 -10.26
C LEU A 116 -0.90 -3.29 -10.86
N ARG A 117 -1.27 -2.77 -12.04
CA ARG A 117 -2.47 -3.19 -12.76
C ARG A 117 -2.40 -4.65 -13.20
N VAL A 118 -1.30 -5.09 -13.80
CA VAL A 118 -1.11 -6.53 -14.12
C VAL A 118 -1.14 -7.37 -12.85
N LEU A 119 -0.45 -6.93 -11.79
CA LEU A 119 -0.40 -7.66 -10.53
C LEU A 119 -1.81 -7.87 -9.94
N GLN A 120 -2.66 -6.83 -9.98
CA GLN A 120 -4.05 -6.94 -9.57
C GLN A 120 -4.79 -8.03 -10.36
N ARG A 121 -4.71 -8.01 -11.70
CA ARG A 121 -5.36 -9.02 -12.55
C ARG A 121 -4.83 -10.43 -12.29
N LEU A 122 -3.52 -10.54 -12.04
CA LEU A 122 -2.87 -11.79 -11.75
C LEU A 122 -3.26 -12.37 -10.37
N ILE A 123 -3.42 -11.53 -9.35
CA ILE A 123 -3.94 -11.94 -8.03
C ILE A 123 -5.36 -12.50 -8.17
N VAL A 124 -6.22 -11.81 -8.93
CA VAL A 124 -7.59 -12.26 -9.20
C VAL A 124 -7.56 -13.61 -9.92
N LEU A 125 -6.80 -13.73 -11.01
CA LEU A 125 -6.66 -14.97 -11.77
C LEU A 125 -6.17 -16.13 -10.90
N GLU A 126 -5.10 -15.92 -10.13
CA GLU A 126 -4.51 -16.93 -9.26
C GLU A 126 -5.49 -17.41 -8.20
N HIS A 127 -6.30 -16.51 -7.64
CA HIS A 127 -7.34 -16.88 -6.69
C HIS A 127 -8.42 -17.78 -7.31
N HIS A 128 -8.92 -17.44 -8.51
CA HIS A 128 -9.92 -18.27 -9.20
C HIS A 128 -9.37 -19.66 -9.54
N VAL A 129 -8.09 -19.74 -9.88
CA VAL A 129 -7.41 -21.03 -10.15
C VAL A 129 -7.29 -21.88 -8.87
N MET A 130 -7.02 -21.27 -7.72
CA MET A 130 -6.79 -21.99 -6.45
C MET A 130 -8.07 -22.30 -5.66
N THR A 131 -9.19 -21.63 -5.92
CA THR A 131 -10.42 -21.77 -5.11
C THR A 131 -11.45 -22.74 -5.67
N ILE A 132 -11.29 -23.22 -6.91
CA ILE A 132 -12.22 -24.20 -7.49
C ILE A 132 -11.97 -25.55 -6.79
N PRO A 133 -12.90 -26.03 -5.94
CA PRO A 133 -12.74 -27.33 -5.31
C PRO A 133 -12.88 -28.39 -6.40
N GLU A 134 -11.89 -29.27 -6.52
CA GLU A 134 -12.10 -30.51 -7.25
C GLU A 134 -13.10 -31.35 -6.45
N GLU A 135 -14.40 -31.22 -6.75
CA GLU A 135 -15.43 -32.08 -6.18
C GLU A 135 -15.21 -33.53 -6.64
N ASN A 136 -14.61 -34.33 -5.74
CA ASN A 136 -14.49 -35.79 -5.69
C ASN A 136 -13.74 -36.52 -6.83
N GLU A 137 -12.62 -37.19 -6.53
CA GLU A 137 -12.53 -38.59 -6.04
C GLU A 137 -11.04 -39.01 -5.88
N ALA A 138 -10.76 -39.75 -4.81
CA ALA A 138 -9.65 -40.70 -4.64
C ALA A 138 -8.27 -40.35 -5.26
N GLY A 139 -7.38 -39.80 -4.43
CA GLY A 139 -5.95 -40.07 -4.54
C GLY A 139 -5.14 -39.10 -5.40
N PHE A 140 -5.09 -37.81 -5.04
CA PHE A 140 -3.91 -36.97 -5.27
C PHE A 140 -3.85 -35.87 -4.21
N ASP A 141 -3.27 -36.22 -3.07
CA ASP A 141 -3.06 -35.37 -1.91
C ASP A 141 -1.84 -34.44 -2.13
N PHE A 142 -1.91 -33.52 -3.12
CA PHE A 142 -0.74 -32.71 -3.48
C PHE A 142 -0.87 -31.17 -3.36
N VAL A 143 -2.03 -30.56 -3.08
CA VAL A 143 -2.06 -29.07 -3.03
C VAL A 143 -2.89 -28.47 -1.90
N VAL A 144 -3.91 -29.16 -1.38
CA VAL A 144 -4.81 -28.56 -0.38
C VAL A 144 -4.31 -28.75 1.06
N SER A 145 -3.73 -29.91 1.40
CA SER A 145 -3.24 -30.16 2.78
C SER A 145 -1.97 -29.37 3.13
N ASP A 146 -1.17 -28.96 2.15
CA ASP A 146 0.05 -28.16 2.36
C ASP A 146 -0.23 -26.65 2.54
N LEU A 147 -1.44 -26.19 2.22
CA LEU A 147 -1.84 -24.80 2.48
C LEU A 147 -2.06 -24.53 3.98
N GLU A 148 -2.43 -25.54 4.77
CA GLU A 148 -2.60 -25.41 6.23
C GLU A 148 -1.26 -25.29 6.98
N HIS A 149 -0.15 -25.72 6.36
CA HIS A 149 1.20 -25.68 6.95
C HIS A 149 2.11 -24.56 6.43
N ILE A 150 1.57 -23.57 5.71
CA ILE A 150 2.32 -22.37 5.37
C ILE A 150 2.60 -21.57 6.65
N SER A 151 3.83 -21.71 7.15
CA SER A 151 4.31 -20.90 8.27
C SER A 151 4.18 -19.41 7.89
N PRO A 152 3.49 -18.58 8.69
CA PRO A 152 3.37 -17.16 8.43
C PRO A 152 4.69 -16.39 8.67
N HIS A 153 5.83 -17.06 8.76
CA HIS A 153 7.05 -16.53 9.38
C HIS A 153 8.09 -15.95 8.44
N GLN A 154 7.80 -15.74 7.15
CA GLN A 154 8.72 -14.90 6.37
C GLN A 154 8.77 -13.49 6.99
N PRO A 155 9.98 -12.98 7.31
CA PRO A 155 10.15 -11.61 7.77
C PRO A 155 9.55 -10.64 6.76
N MET A 156 8.97 -9.53 7.22
CA MET A 156 8.41 -8.48 6.34
C MET A 156 9.48 -7.82 5.44
N THR A 157 10.75 -8.16 5.62
CA THR A 157 11.90 -7.70 4.85
C THR A 157 12.37 -8.72 3.80
N SER A 158 11.80 -9.93 3.77
CA SER A 158 12.22 -10.96 2.82
C SER A 158 11.94 -10.53 1.38
N LEU A 159 12.98 -10.58 0.55
CA LEU A 159 12.91 -10.36 -0.91
C LEU A 159 13.00 -11.68 -1.68
N GLN A 160 12.71 -12.80 -1.02
CA GLN A 160 12.77 -14.13 -1.63
C GLN A 160 11.37 -14.61 -2.00
N TYR A 161 11.20 -15.00 -3.26
CA TYR A 161 9.97 -15.57 -3.78
C TYR A 161 9.84 -17.06 -3.40
N LEU A 162 8.68 -17.45 -2.87
CA LEU A 162 8.34 -18.82 -2.51
C LEU A 162 7.42 -19.45 -3.56
N HIS A 163 7.91 -20.42 -4.32
CA HIS A 163 7.18 -20.95 -5.48
C HIS A 163 5.86 -21.67 -5.17
N ALA A 164 5.69 -22.15 -3.93
CA ALA A 164 4.49 -22.89 -3.50
C ALA A 164 3.41 -22.00 -2.85
N GLN A 165 3.55 -20.67 -2.92
CA GLN A 165 2.61 -19.74 -2.28
C GLN A 165 1.99 -18.78 -3.30
N PRO A 166 0.71 -18.44 -3.15
CA PRO A 166 0.11 -17.39 -3.96
C PRO A 166 0.76 -16.04 -3.68
N ILE A 167 0.62 -15.10 -4.60
CA ILE A 167 1.16 -13.74 -4.55
C ILE A 167 0.82 -13.07 -3.21
N THR A 168 -0.44 -13.14 -2.79
CA THR A 168 -0.91 -12.50 -1.55
C THR A 168 -0.21 -13.06 -0.31
N CYS A 169 0.18 -14.34 -0.33
CA CYS A 169 0.90 -15.00 0.76
C CYS A 169 2.42 -14.74 0.75
N GLN A 170 2.98 -14.17 -0.31
CA GLN A 170 4.41 -13.88 -0.38
C GLN A 170 4.80 -12.81 0.64
N GLY A 171 5.80 -13.09 1.48
CA GLY A 171 6.43 -12.05 2.31
C GLY A 171 7.00 -10.91 1.46
N MET A 172 7.48 -11.25 0.26
CA MET A 172 7.94 -10.31 -0.78
C MET A 172 6.86 -9.32 -1.20
N PHE A 173 5.60 -9.76 -1.36
CA PHE A 173 4.50 -8.89 -1.76
C PHE A 173 4.19 -7.85 -0.68
N LEU A 174 4.02 -8.29 0.57
CA LEU A 174 3.80 -7.37 1.68
C LEU A 174 5.00 -6.43 1.89
N CYS A 175 6.23 -6.93 1.73
CA CYS A 175 7.45 -6.12 1.76
C CYS A 175 7.40 -5.00 0.71
N ALA A 176 7.06 -5.33 -0.54
CA ALA A 176 6.95 -4.36 -1.62
C ALA A 176 5.91 -3.27 -1.30
N VAL A 177 4.72 -3.67 -0.83
CA VAL A 177 3.64 -2.76 -0.45
C VAL A 177 4.07 -1.81 0.66
N ILE A 178 4.61 -2.33 1.78
CA ILE A 178 5.00 -1.50 2.92
C ILE A 178 6.15 -0.57 2.54
N ARG A 179 7.13 -1.04 1.75
CA ARG A 179 8.26 -0.20 1.32
C ARG A 179 7.83 0.90 0.36
N ALA A 180 6.95 0.61 -0.59
CA ALA A 180 6.40 1.61 -1.49
C ALA A 180 5.60 2.69 -0.74
N LEU A 181 4.72 2.28 0.18
CA LEU A 181 3.93 3.22 1.00
C LEU A 181 4.80 3.99 2.00
N HIS A 182 5.92 3.44 2.48
CA HIS A 182 6.82 4.16 3.38
C HIS A 182 7.63 5.26 2.69
N GLN A 183 7.84 5.14 1.38
CA GLN A 183 8.76 5.96 0.62
C GLN A 183 8.27 7.42 0.46
N HIS A 184 8.84 8.34 1.24
CA HIS A 184 8.53 9.78 1.22
C HIS A 184 8.73 10.42 -0.16
N CYS A 185 9.76 9.97 -0.88
CA CYS A 185 10.13 10.55 -2.15
C CYS A 185 9.25 10.10 -3.33
N ALA A 186 8.42 9.06 -3.11
CA ALA A 186 7.53 8.49 -4.12
C ALA A 186 6.05 8.58 -3.71
N CYS A 187 5.67 9.58 -2.89
CA CYS A 187 4.28 9.73 -2.41
C CYS A 187 3.24 9.80 -3.54
N LYS A 188 3.62 10.31 -4.72
CA LYS A 188 2.79 10.27 -5.94
C LYS A 188 2.26 8.88 -6.33
N MET A 189 2.96 7.81 -5.94
CA MET A 189 2.56 6.43 -6.24
C MET A 189 1.65 5.81 -5.19
N HIS A 190 1.56 6.41 -3.99
CA HIS A 190 0.76 5.84 -2.90
C HIS A 190 -0.70 5.59 -3.30
N PRO A 191 -1.41 6.47 -4.06
CA PRO A 191 -2.76 6.18 -4.52
C PRO A 191 -2.89 4.86 -5.29
N GLN A 192 -1.91 4.53 -6.14
CA GLN A 192 -1.92 3.28 -6.93
C GLN A 192 -1.71 2.05 -6.04
N TRP A 193 -0.82 2.15 -5.05
CA TRP A 193 -0.57 1.08 -4.08
C TRP A 193 -1.76 0.87 -3.13
N ILE A 194 -2.41 1.95 -2.70
CA ILE A 194 -3.63 1.90 -1.89
C ILE A 194 -4.75 1.23 -2.70
N GLY A 195 -4.95 1.65 -3.96
CA GLY A 195 -5.94 1.06 -4.86
C GLY A 195 -5.71 -0.44 -5.12
N LEU A 196 -4.45 -0.87 -5.25
CA LEU A 196 -4.12 -2.30 -5.34
C LEU A 196 -4.57 -3.04 -4.07
N ILE A 197 -4.22 -2.53 -2.88
CA ILE A 197 -4.57 -3.22 -1.63
C ILE A 197 -6.08 -3.29 -1.44
N THR A 198 -6.79 -2.18 -1.58
CA THR A 198 -8.24 -2.16 -1.36
C THR A 198 -8.99 -3.05 -2.35
N SER A 199 -8.55 -3.08 -3.61
CA SER A 199 -9.17 -3.95 -4.63
C SER A 199 -8.81 -5.44 -4.49
N THR A 200 -7.76 -5.78 -3.73
CA THR A 200 -7.30 -7.17 -3.58
C THR A 200 -7.69 -7.81 -2.25
N LEU A 201 -8.32 -7.08 -1.31
CA LEU A 201 -8.76 -7.59 -0.01
C LEU A 201 -9.56 -8.91 -0.09
N PRO A 202 -10.54 -9.08 -1.01
CA PRO A 202 -11.29 -10.33 -1.14
C PRO A 202 -10.45 -11.58 -1.39
N TYR A 203 -9.25 -11.41 -1.97
CA TYR A 203 -8.41 -12.51 -2.46
C TYR A 203 -7.27 -12.87 -1.49
N MET A 204 -7.23 -12.27 -0.29
CA MET A 204 -6.12 -12.43 0.65
C MET A 204 -6.22 -13.67 1.55
N GLY A 205 -7.42 -14.24 1.74
CA GLY A 205 -7.62 -15.44 2.55
C GLY A 205 -6.93 -15.35 3.93
N LYS A 206 -6.17 -16.39 4.30
CA LYS A 206 -5.51 -16.50 5.61
C LYS A 206 -4.51 -15.41 5.98
N VAL A 207 -3.96 -14.68 5.01
CA VAL A 207 -3.00 -13.59 5.27
C VAL A 207 -3.69 -12.24 5.43
N LEU A 208 -5.00 -12.17 5.22
CA LEU A 208 -5.79 -10.94 5.29
C LEU A 208 -5.50 -10.16 6.58
N GLN A 209 -5.60 -10.79 7.76
CA GLN A 209 -5.34 -10.14 9.04
C GLN A 209 -3.97 -9.43 9.07
N ARG A 210 -2.92 -10.13 8.64
CA ARG A 210 -1.56 -9.59 8.63
C ARG A 210 -1.44 -8.39 7.70
N VAL A 211 -2.01 -8.50 6.49
CA VAL A 211 -1.94 -7.43 5.48
C VAL A 211 -2.72 -6.21 5.93
N VAL A 212 -3.98 -6.35 6.36
CA VAL A 212 -4.81 -5.21 6.75
C VAL A 212 -4.22 -4.47 7.94
N VAL A 213 -3.73 -5.18 8.97
CA VAL A 213 -3.08 -4.55 10.13
C VAL A 213 -1.82 -3.79 9.71
N SER A 214 -0.95 -4.42 8.93
CA SER A 214 0.34 -3.81 8.53
C SER A 214 0.13 -2.58 7.64
N VAL A 215 -0.78 -2.68 6.65
CA VAL A 215 -1.06 -1.59 5.72
C VAL A 215 -1.78 -0.46 6.44
N THR A 216 -2.81 -0.73 7.25
CA THR A 216 -3.51 0.33 8.00
C THR A 216 -2.56 1.09 8.92
N LEU A 217 -1.66 0.40 9.64
CA LEU A 217 -0.63 1.08 10.45
C LEU A 217 0.29 1.96 9.60
N GLN A 218 0.68 1.49 8.41
CA GLN A 218 1.52 2.28 7.50
C GLN A 218 0.78 3.51 6.96
N LEU A 219 -0.50 3.40 6.62
CA LEU A 219 -1.32 4.53 6.17
C LEU A 219 -1.53 5.55 7.30
N CYS A 220 -1.77 5.11 8.53
CA CYS A 220 -1.84 5.99 9.71
C CYS A 220 -0.53 6.76 9.91
N ARG A 221 0.62 6.09 9.81
CA ARG A 221 1.94 6.76 9.89
C ARG A 221 2.15 7.78 8.77
N ASN A 222 1.75 7.46 7.55
CA ASN A 222 1.83 8.38 6.43
C ASN A 222 0.95 9.62 6.66
N LEU A 223 -0.26 9.41 7.16
CA LEU A 223 -1.18 10.50 7.52
C LEU A 223 -0.58 11.39 8.60
N ASP A 224 -0.03 10.80 9.67
CA ASP A 224 0.63 11.53 10.74
C ASP A 224 1.83 12.33 10.22
N ASN A 225 2.67 11.73 9.36
CA ASN A 225 3.82 12.41 8.78
C ASN A 225 3.42 13.62 7.93
N LEU A 226 2.38 13.48 7.09
CA LEU A 226 1.84 14.60 6.32
C LEU A 226 1.29 15.68 7.26
N ILE A 227 0.57 15.31 8.32
CA ILE A 227 0.09 16.29 9.30
C ILE A 227 1.25 17.03 9.98
N GLN A 228 2.34 16.34 10.33
CA GLN A 228 3.53 17.00 10.90
C GLN A 228 4.22 17.93 9.91
N GLN A 229 4.32 17.54 8.64
CA GLN A 229 4.82 18.42 7.58
C GLN A 229 3.93 19.65 7.41
N TYR A 230 2.61 19.49 7.42
CA TYR A 230 1.66 20.62 7.34
C TYR A 230 1.85 21.59 8.52
N LYS A 231 1.98 21.07 9.74
CA LYS A 231 2.23 21.89 10.94
C LYS A 231 3.52 22.70 10.84
N TYR A 232 4.58 22.08 10.34
CA TYR A 232 5.85 22.75 10.16
C TYR A 232 5.76 23.85 9.08
N GLU A 233 5.14 23.57 7.94
CA GLU A 233 5.00 24.53 6.83
C GLU A 233 4.06 25.70 7.15
N THR A 234 3.08 25.50 8.04
CA THR A 234 2.15 26.54 8.52
C THR A 234 2.62 27.29 9.76
N GLY A 235 3.79 26.94 10.32
CA GLY A 235 4.30 27.54 11.56
C GLY A 235 3.52 27.13 12.82
N LEU A 236 2.69 26.08 12.76
CA LEU A 236 2.04 25.49 13.93
C LEU A 236 3.02 24.66 14.80
N SER A 237 4.18 24.30 14.24
CA SER A 237 5.26 23.62 14.95
C SER A 237 6.63 24.09 14.46
N ASP A 238 7.53 24.40 15.39
CA ASP A 238 8.90 24.82 15.07
C ASP A 238 9.82 23.62 14.76
N SER A 239 9.38 22.39 15.06
CA SER A 239 10.20 21.18 14.87
C SER A 239 10.12 20.69 13.42
N ARG A 240 11.25 20.71 12.70
CA ARG A 240 11.34 20.10 11.36
C ARG A 240 11.09 18.59 11.44
N PRO A 241 10.15 18.03 10.68
CA PRO A 241 9.89 16.61 10.70
C PRO A 241 11.04 15.83 10.03
N LEU A 242 11.30 14.62 10.53
CA LEU A 242 12.29 13.69 9.98
C LEU A 242 11.89 13.14 8.60
N TRP A 243 10.59 13.09 8.35
CA TRP A 243 9.98 12.63 7.11
C TRP A 243 9.33 13.83 6.43
N VAL A 244 9.74 14.12 5.19
CA VAL A 244 9.18 15.20 4.35
C VAL A 244 8.97 14.64 2.95
N ALA A 245 7.74 14.69 2.47
CA ALA A 245 7.42 14.27 1.11
C ALA A 245 7.77 15.39 0.11
N SER A 246 8.44 15.03 -0.98
CA SER A 246 8.87 15.99 -2.01
C SER A 246 7.79 16.28 -3.06
N ILE A 247 6.97 15.29 -3.40
CA ILE A 247 5.90 15.41 -4.41
C ILE A 247 4.64 14.78 -3.79
N ILE A 248 3.67 15.62 -3.46
CA ILE A 248 2.44 15.23 -2.78
C ILE A 248 1.27 15.48 -3.74
N PRO A 249 0.49 14.46 -4.11
CA PRO A 249 -0.77 14.66 -4.82
C PRO A 249 -1.71 15.59 -4.04
N PRO A 250 -2.49 16.45 -4.72
CA PRO A 250 -3.34 17.45 -4.05
C PRO A 250 -4.43 16.83 -3.16
N ASP A 251 -4.81 15.58 -3.40
CA ASP A 251 -5.84 14.81 -2.70
C ASP A 251 -5.27 13.75 -1.74
N MET A 252 -3.95 13.71 -1.53
CA MET A 252 -3.26 12.63 -0.82
C MET A 252 -3.80 12.33 0.59
N ILE A 253 -4.16 13.36 1.38
CA ILE A 253 -4.75 13.15 2.72
C ILE A 253 -6.11 12.45 2.62
N LEU A 254 -6.94 12.85 1.63
CA LEU A 254 -8.22 12.22 1.37
C LEU A 254 -8.00 10.76 0.91
N THR A 255 -7.09 10.53 -0.04
CA THR A 255 -6.79 9.18 -0.54
C THR A 255 -6.32 8.23 0.57
N LEU A 256 -5.47 8.71 1.50
CA LEU A 256 -5.06 7.91 2.66
C LEU A 256 -6.26 7.56 3.55
N LEU A 257 -7.13 8.52 3.80
CA LEU A 257 -8.28 8.35 4.67
C LEU A 257 -9.34 7.42 4.04
N GLU A 258 -9.59 7.55 2.74
CA GLU A 258 -10.42 6.61 1.96
C GLU A 258 -9.83 5.20 1.97
N GLY A 259 -8.50 5.07 1.81
CA GLY A 259 -7.81 3.77 1.92
C GLY A 259 -7.95 3.12 3.29
N ILE A 260 -7.75 3.90 4.37
CA ILE A 260 -7.98 3.45 5.75
C ILE A 260 -9.44 3.04 5.94
N THR A 261 -10.38 3.84 5.43
CA THR A 261 -11.83 3.57 5.50
C THR A 261 -12.18 2.27 4.81
N ALA A 262 -11.75 2.08 3.55
CA ALA A 262 -12.03 0.88 2.77
C ALA A 262 -11.50 -0.39 3.46
N ILE A 263 -10.26 -0.37 3.98
CA ILE A 263 -9.68 -1.54 4.67
C ILE A 263 -10.44 -1.85 5.97
N ILE A 264 -10.73 -0.83 6.78
CA ILE A 264 -11.39 -1.02 8.07
C ILE A 264 -12.84 -1.46 7.87
N HIS A 265 -13.56 -0.83 6.95
CA HIS A 265 -14.94 -1.20 6.65
C HIS A 265 -15.02 -2.61 6.09
N TYR A 266 -14.08 -3.00 5.23
CA TYR A 266 -13.98 -4.38 4.75
C TYR A 266 -13.87 -5.41 5.88
N CYS A 267 -13.10 -5.09 6.94
CA CYS A 267 -12.89 -6.02 8.06
C CYS A 267 -14.01 -5.98 9.12
N LEU A 268 -14.60 -4.80 9.35
CA LEU A 268 -15.49 -4.55 10.49
C LEU A 268 -16.97 -4.60 10.15
N LEU A 269 -17.35 -4.36 8.88
CA LEU A 269 -18.74 -4.33 8.44
C LEU A 269 -19.14 -5.65 7.79
N ASP A 270 -20.43 -6.00 7.92
CA ASP A 270 -20.92 -7.31 7.51
C ASP A 270 -20.93 -7.43 5.97
N PRO A 271 -20.32 -8.47 5.37
CA PRO A 271 -20.14 -8.58 3.92
C PRO A 271 -21.42 -8.81 3.10
N THR A 272 -22.58 -9.00 3.73
CA THR A 272 -23.75 -9.57 3.04
C THR A 272 -24.38 -8.65 1.99
N THR A 273 -24.16 -7.33 2.04
CA THR A 273 -24.77 -6.39 1.07
C THR A 273 -23.81 -5.86 0.00
N GLN A 274 -22.51 -5.76 0.27
CA GLN A 274 -21.54 -5.20 -0.69
C GLN A 274 -20.83 -6.25 -1.56
N TYR A 275 -20.63 -7.48 -1.04
CA TYR A 275 -19.78 -8.47 -1.71
C TYR A 275 -20.53 -9.43 -2.64
N HIS A 276 -21.86 -9.47 -2.56
CA HIS A 276 -22.67 -10.13 -3.59
C HIS A 276 -22.47 -9.53 -4.99
N GLN A 277 -21.95 -8.30 -5.10
CA GLN A 277 -21.55 -7.72 -6.40
C GLN A 277 -20.19 -8.22 -6.92
N LEU A 278 -19.33 -8.78 -6.05
CA LEU A 278 -17.97 -9.19 -6.42
C LEU A 278 -17.82 -10.70 -6.65
N LEU A 279 -18.87 -11.51 -6.45
CA LEU A 279 -18.89 -12.98 -6.68
C LEU A 279 -17.81 -13.81 -5.92
N VAL A 280 -16.98 -13.19 -5.07
CA VAL A 280 -15.95 -13.88 -4.29
C VAL A 280 -16.52 -14.39 -2.96
N ASN A 281 -16.46 -15.70 -2.73
CA ASN A 281 -16.80 -16.31 -1.44
C ASN A 281 -15.62 -16.19 -0.47
N VAL A 282 -15.68 -15.24 0.47
CA VAL A 282 -14.62 -15.02 1.47
C VAL A 282 -14.87 -15.91 2.68
N ASP A 283 -13.87 -16.70 3.10
CA ASP A 283 -13.97 -17.51 4.32
C ASP A 283 -14.17 -16.61 5.55
N GLN A 284 -15.30 -16.81 6.23
CA GLN A 284 -15.70 -16.07 7.41
C GLN A 284 -14.67 -16.15 8.55
N LYS A 285 -13.90 -17.26 8.64
CA LYS A 285 -12.83 -17.40 9.63
C LYS A 285 -11.78 -16.30 9.48
N HIS A 286 -11.33 -16.07 8.25
CA HIS A 286 -10.29 -15.07 7.97
C HIS A 286 -10.78 -13.64 8.18
N LEU A 287 -12.06 -13.38 7.91
CA LEU A 287 -12.68 -12.09 8.22
C LEU A 287 -12.75 -11.83 9.73
N VAL A 288 -13.06 -12.85 10.54
CA VAL A 288 -13.06 -12.73 12.01
C VAL A 288 -11.65 -12.44 12.54
N GLU A 289 -10.63 -13.12 12.02
CA GLU A 289 -9.22 -12.85 12.36
C GLU A 289 -8.81 -11.42 11.98
N ALA A 290 -9.15 -10.99 10.77
CA ALA A 290 -8.88 -9.63 10.29
C ALA A 290 -9.58 -8.56 11.14
N ARG A 291 -10.85 -8.79 11.50
CA ARG A 291 -11.62 -7.94 12.41
C ARG A 291 -10.92 -7.79 13.76
N SER A 292 -10.51 -8.90 14.36
CA SER A 292 -9.74 -8.89 15.62
C SER A 292 -8.43 -8.10 15.48
N GLY A 293 -7.73 -8.27 14.36
CA GLY A 293 -6.52 -7.51 14.03
C GLY A 293 -6.76 -6.01 13.99
N ILE A 294 -7.77 -5.55 13.24
CA ILE A 294 -8.11 -4.12 13.14
C ILE A 294 -8.55 -3.53 14.48
N LEU A 295 -9.37 -4.24 15.25
CA LEU A 295 -9.82 -3.79 16.57
C LEU A 295 -8.64 -3.64 17.55
N SER A 296 -7.61 -4.49 17.44
CA SER A 296 -6.40 -4.39 18.28
C SER A 296 -5.59 -3.10 18.05
N ILE A 297 -5.63 -2.55 16.84
CA ILE A 297 -4.92 -1.32 16.47
C ILE A 297 -5.83 -0.08 16.41
N LEU A 298 -7.10 -0.19 16.83
CA LEU A 298 -8.09 0.87 16.71
C LEU A 298 -7.66 2.18 17.38
N HIS A 299 -6.91 2.11 18.48
CA HIS A 299 -6.40 3.29 19.17
C HIS A 299 -5.38 4.09 18.34
N MET A 300 -4.56 3.46 17.50
CA MET A 300 -3.66 4.17 16.58
C MET A 300 -4.45 4.88 15.49
N ILE A 301 -5.44 4.21 14.92
CA ILE A 301 -6.35 4.79 13.92
C ILE A 301 -7.03 6.03 14.52
N MET A 302 -7.58 5.90 15.73
CA MET A 302 -8.19 7.02 16.45
C MET A 302 -7.20 8.15 16.72
N SER A 303 -5.95 7.84 17.05
CA SER A 303 -4.91 8.85 17.27
C SER A 303 -4.67 9.69 16.01
N SER A 304 -4.44 9.05 14.86
CA SER A 304 -4.20 9.75 13.59
C SER A 304 -5.41 10.54 13.10
N VAL A 305 -6.62 9.96 13.20
CA VAL A 305 -7.87 10.61 12.76
C VAL A 305 -8.21 11.82 13.63
N THR A 306 -8.05 11.72 14.95
CA THR A 306 -8.29 12.86 15.84
C THR A 306 -7.18 13.92 15.74
N LEU A 307 -5.97 13.54 15.32
CA LEU A 307 -4.91 14.48 14.99
C LEU A 307 -5.29 15.27 13.72
N LEU A 308 -5.75 14.60 12.66
CA LEU A 308 -6.25 15.25 11.45
C LEU A 308 -7.41 16.19 11.79
N TRP A 309 -8.40 15.73 12.56
CA TRP A 309 -9.53 16.54 12.98
C TRP A 309 -9.10 17.84 13.68
N SER A 310 -8.08 17.77 14.54
CA SER A 310 -7.54 18.96 15.23
C SER A 310 -6.94 19.98 14.26
N ILE A 311 -6.25 19.52 13.21
CA ILE A 311 -5.70 20.38 12.16
C ILE A 311 -6.80 21.02 11.32
N LEU A 312 -7.82 20.25 10.93
CA LEU A 312 -8.94 20.80 10.17
C LEU A 312 -9.67 21.90 10.96
N HIS A 313 -9.81 21.74 12.28
CA HIS A 313 -10.38 22.77 13.14
C HIS A 313 -9.50 24.03 13.21
N GLN A 314 -8.17 23.88 13.29
CA GLN A 314 -7.24 25.01 13.31
C GLN A 314 -7.19 25.74 11.96
N ALA A 315 -7.20 25.00 10.85
CA ALA A 315 -7.21 25.56 9.49
C ALA A 315 -8.45 26.43 9.26
N ASP A 316 -9.65 25.96 9.61
CA ASP A 316 -10.89 26.74 9.48
C ASP A 316 -10.92 27.98 10.41
N ALA A 317 -10.30 27.89 11.58
CA ALA A 317 -10.17 29.04 12.49
C ALA A 317 -9.18 30.09 11.94
N SER A 318 -8.12 29.62 11.28
CA SER A 318 -7.10 30.45 10.64
C SER A 318 -7.59 31.09 9.35
N GLU A 319 -8.38 30.42 8.50
CA GLU A 319 -8.99 31.04 7.30
C GLU A 319 -9.86 32.26 7.65
N LYS A 320 -10.53 32.22 8.81
CA LYS A 320 -11.28 33.37 9.33
C LYS A 320 -10.40 34.54 9.81
N MET A 321 -9.10 34.30 10.03
CA MET A 321 -8.11 35.26 10.55
C MET A 321 -7.06 35.68 9.49
N ALA A 322 -6.86 34.87 8.44
CA ALA A 322 -5.81 34.99 7.42
C ALA A 322 -6.14 35.96 6.27
N VAL A 323 -7.24 36.71 6.33
CA VAL A 323 -7.53 37.82 5.40
C VAL A 323 -6.49 38.97 5.54
N ALA A 324 -5.54 38.89 6.50
CA ALA A 324 -4.62 39.97 6.83
C ALA A 324 -3.10 39.66 6.79
N ALA A 325 -2.62 38.48 6.39
CA ALA A 325 -1.17 38.21 6.34
C ALA A 325 -0.74 37.25 5.23
N SER A 326 0.42 37.53 4.62
CA SER A 326 1.04 36.80 3.50
C SER A 326 1.04 35.29 3.70
N ALA A 327 0.40 34.56 2.78
CA ALA A 327 0.27 33.11 2.81
C ALA A 327 1.63 32.41 2.74
N SER A 328 2.01 31.69 3.81
CA SER A 328 3.00 30.64 3.73
C SER A 328 2.49 29.58 2.75
N VAL A 329 3.16 29.40 1.61
CA VAL A 329 2.80 28.38 0.62
C VAL A 329 3.06 27.01 1.24
N THR A 330 2.01 26.30 1.63
CA THR A 330 2.09 24.91 2.09
C THR A 330 2.10 23.98 0.89
N THR A 331 2.97 22.97 0.92
CA THR A 331 2.99 21.91 -0.10
C THR A 331 1.84 20.92 0.09
N ILE A 332 1.29 20.86 1.30
CA ILE A 332 0.14 20.01 1.64
C ILE A 332 -1.15 20.77 1.39
N ASN A 333 -1.98 20.20 0.53
CA ASN A 333 -3.32 20.67 0.25
C ASN A 333 -4.34 19.91 1.11
N LEU A 334 -5.05 20.62 1.99
CA LEU A 334 -6.16 20.04 2.76
C LEU A 334 -7.46 19.95 1.93
N GLY A 335 -7.50 20.57 0.75
CA GLY A 335 -8.67 20.65 -0.10
C GLY A 335 -9.88 21.25 0.64
N ALA A 336 -11.08 20.79 0.29
CA ALA A 336 -12.27 21.13 1.04
C ALA A 336 -12.27 20.40 2.40
N THR A 337 -12.01 21.12 3.49
CA THR A 337 -11.96 20.55 4.86
C THR A 337 -13.25 19.82 5.23
N LYS A 338 -14.39 20.21 4.64
CA LYS A 338 -15.68 19.50 4.76
C LYS A 338 -15.63 18.05 4.25
N ASN A 339 -14.97 17.80 3.13
CA ASN A 339 -14.85 16.45 2.56
C ASN A 339 -14.03 15.55 3.49
N LEU A 340 -12.91 16.08 4.02
CA LEU A 340 -12.09 15.35 4.98
C LEU A 340 -12.87 15.04 6.27
N ARG A 341 -13.67 15.99 6.79
CA ARG A 341 -14.53 15.73 7.95
C ARG A 341 -15.60 14.67 7.66
N GLN A 342 -16.23 14.75 6.49
CA GLN A 342 -17.22 13.77 6.08
C GLN A 342 -16.59 12.36 6.02
N GLN A 343 -15.41 12.24 5.43
CA GLN A 343 -14.69 10.97 5.35
C GLN A 343 -14.28 10.45 6.74
N ILE A 344 -13.90 11.33 7.69
CA ILE A 344 -13.64 10.93 9.08
C ILE A 344 -14.91 10.36 9.73
N LEU A 345 -16.06 11.01 9.53
CA LEU A 345 -17.33 10.54 10.08
C LEU A 345 -17.79 9.24 9.42
N GLU A 346 -17.57 9.09 8.12
CA GLU A 346 -17.85 7.85 7.38
C GLU A 346 -17.00 6.69 7.90
N LEU A 347 -15.71 6.93 8.19
CA LEU A 347 -14.85 5.95 8.84
C LEU A 347 -15.39 5.56 10.22
N LEU A 348 -15.65 6.53 11.10
CA LEU A 348 -15.92 6.29 12.52
C LEU A 348 -17.37 5.87 12.81
N GLY A 349 -18.34 6.31 12.01
CA GLY A 349 -19.77 6.09 12.24
C GLY A 349 -20.11 4.62 12.40
N PRO A 350 -19.82 3.76 11.40
CA PRO A 350 -20.09 2.33 11.48
C PRO A 350 -19.34 1.63 12.62
N ILE A 351 -18.14 2.08 12.97
CA ILE A 351 -17.35 1.52 14.09
C ILE A 351 -18.03 1.84 15.42
N SER A 352 -18.51 3.07 15.60
CA SER A 352 -19.19 3.50 16.83
C SER A 352 -20.50 2.74 17.06
N MET A 353 -21.21 2.39 15.98
CA MET A 353 -22.48 1.67 16.02
C MET A 353 -22.29 0.17 16.26
N ASN A 354 -21.35 -0.47 15.56
CA ASN A 354 -21.20 -1.92 15.58
C ASN A 354 -20.17 -2.42 16.59
N HIS A 355 -19.20 -1.57 16.97
CA HIS A 355 -18.06 -1.92 17.84
C HIS A 355 -17.87 -0.89 18.97
N GLY A 356 -18.97 -0.40 19.55
CA GLY A 356 -18.98 0.73 20.50
C GLY A 356 -18.04 0.58 21.71
N VAL A 357 -17.89 -0.63 22.26
CA VAL A 357 -16.97 -0.88 23.40
C VAL A 357 -15.51 -0.65 22.99
N HIS A 358 -15.09 -1.22 21.85
CA HIS A 358 -13.74 -1.00 21.33
C HIS A 358 -13.49 0.45 20.95
N PHE A 359 -14.50 1.10 20.37
CA PHE A 359 -14.46 2.53 20.03
C PHE A 359 -14.22 3.41 21.27
N MET A 360 -15.00 3.21 22.34
CA MET A 360 -14.84 3.96 23.58
C MET A 360 -13.51 3.67 24.28
N ALA A 361 -13.04 2.42 24.27
CA ALA A 361 -11.73 2.05 24.81
C ALA A 361 -10.60 2.75 24.04
N ALA A 362 -10.67 2.80 22.72
CA ALA A 362 -9.70 3.49 21.87
C ALA A 362 -9.69 5.00 22.13
N ILE A 363 -10.86 5.64 22.27
CA ILE A 363 -10.97 7.06 22.66
C ILE A 363 -10.32 7.31 24.02
N ALA A 364 -10.65 6.49 25.02
CA ALA A 364 -10.12 6.62 26.37
C ALA A 364 -8.59 6.51 26.38
N PHE A 365 -8.04 5.56 25.61
CA PHE A 365 -6.60 5.39 25.45
C PHE A 365 -5.94 6.65 24.86
N VAL A 366 -6.43 7.13 23.71
CA VAL A 366 -5.87 8.31 23.02
C VAL A 366 -5.99 9.57 23.89
N TRP A 367 -7.10 9.72 24.63
CA TRP A 367 -7.29 10.82 25.56
C TRP A 367 -6.25 10.81 26.69
N ASN A 368 -6.01 9.64 27.28
CA ASN A 368 -5.01 9.47 28.34
C ASN A 368 -3.59 9.75 27.84
N GLU A 369 -3.22 9.19 26.68
CA GLU A 369 -1.90 9.38 26.07
C GLU A 369 -1.60 10.87 25.79
N ARG A 370 -2.57 11.59 25.21
CA ARG A 370 -2.43 13.04 24.95
C ARG A 370 -2.37 13.88 26.21
N ARG A 371 -3.02 13.45 27.29
CA ARG A 371 -2.94 14.12 28.60
C ARG A 371 -1.54 13.97 29.19
N GLN A 372 -0.94 12.78 29.11
CA GLN A 372 0.40 12.52 29.62
C GLN A 372 1.46 13.35 28.89
N ASN A 373 1.37 13.46 27.56
CA ASN A 373 2.29 14.27 26.75
C ASN A 373 2.23 15.78 27.03
N LYS A 374 1.13 16.28 27.64
CA LYS A 374 0.99 17.69 28.06
C LYS A 374 1.54 17.97 29.46
N THR A 375 1.75 16.95 30.29
CA THR A 375 2.39 17.08 31.59
C THR A 375 3.90 17.01 31.40
N PRO A 376 4.67 18.08 31.67
CA PRO A 376 6.12 17.93 31.72
C PRO A 376 6.45 16.88 32.78
N SER A 377 7.37 15.96 32.44
CA SER A 377 7.88 14.98 33.38
C SER A 377 8.24 15.71 34.68
N ARG A 378 7.52 15.42 35.76
CA ARG A 378 7.85 15.94 37.09
C ARG A 378 9.30 15.57 37.34
N THR A 379 10.19 16.55 37.28
CA THR A 379 11.57 16.48 37.73
C THR A 379 11.54 15.79 39.10
N LYS A 380 12.01 14.54 39.16
CA LYS A 380 12.25 13.88 40.43
C LYS A 380 13.31 14.71 41.12
N VAL A 381 12.90 15.57 42.04
CA VAL A 381 13.81 16.23 42.98
C VAL A 381 14.37 15.11 43.84
N ILE A 382 15.59 14.68 43.52
CA ILE A 382 16.39 13.85 44.41
C ILE A 382 16.75 14.76 45.58
N LEU A 383 16.09 14.55 46.72
CA LEU A 383 16.54 15.09 48.00
C LEU A 383 17.80 14.31 48.37
N GLU A 384 18.97 14.93 48.19
CA GLU A 384 20.19 14.50 48.88
C GLU A 384 19.98 14.74 50.39
N LYS A 385 20.28 13.69 51.16
CA LYS A 385 20.29 13.69 52.62
C LYS A 385 21.73 13.73 53.10
#